data_AF-A0AAW1SIH5-F1
#
_entry.id   AF-A0AAW1SIH5-F1
#
_cell.length_a   1.000
_cell.length_b   1.000
_cell.length_c   1.000
_cell.angle_alpha   90.00
_cell.angle_beta   90.00
_cell.angle_gamma   90.00
#
_symmetry.space_group_name_H-M   'P 1'
#
loop_
_entity.id
_entity.type
_entity.pdbx_description
1 polymer ?
#
loop_
_entity_poly.entity_id
_entity_poly.type
_entity_poly.pdbx_seq_one_letter_code
_entity_poly.pdbx_strand_id
1 'polypeptide(L)'
;MVRLKKARKVPAAVLTAQAFRALEEDAVPCHILGALEDWPAAQLWQEERGLQHLNELAGAQEVQAMTSSSSYFQGDMGSHEPTTCTFQSFLSSRTPAGSSEPNQAALASASPGQAGPAALKALMADVRCPAFLPCAPSEINLWMSMRGSCSSLHYDPYQNLLAVVRGCKTVHLYPPDCGPDLSPRPVWGESPNHSTVNSFQPDSELYPGLERALSSRVTCHLQSHQLHLFMYT
;
A
#
# COMPACT_ATOMS: atom_id res chain seq x y z
N MET A 1 21.71 -1.98 17.73
CA MET A 1 20.23 -1.99 17.77
C MET A 1 19.74 -0.59 17.39
N VAL A 2 19.33 -0.39 16.13
CA VAL A 2 18.85 0.91 15.64
C VAL A 2 17.38 1.05 16.08
N ARG A 3 17.12 1.81 17.14
CA ARG A 3 15.75 2.17 17.52
C ARG A 3 15.24 3.24 16.56
N LEU A 4 14.53 2.83 15.53
CA LEU A 4 13.77 3.75 14.68
C LEU A 4 12.65 4.37 15.53
N LYS A 5 12.79 5.66 15.88
CA LYS A 5 11.74 6.37 16.65
C LYS A 5 10.71 7.05 15.77
N LYS A 6 11.09 7.46 14.54
CA LYS A 6 10.25 8.17 13.56
C LYS A 6 10.79 7.97 12.16
N ALA A 7 9.91 8.00 11.15
CA ALA A 7 10.31 8.10 9.76
C ALA A 7 10.95 9.46 9.45
N ARG A 8 12.00 9.47 8.63
CA ARG A 8 12.69 10.69 8.19
C ARG A 8 11.80 11.45 7.22
N LYS A 9 11.84 12.78 7.23
CA LYS A 9 11.18 13.63 6.23
C LYS A 9 12.21 14.21 5.29
N VAL A 10 12.02 14.06 3.99
CA VAL A 10 12.97 14.54 2.96
C VAL A 10 12.19 15.23 1.83
N PRO A 11 12.49 16.48 1.47
CA PRO A 11 11.87 17.13 0.31
C PRO A 11 12.30 16.48 -1.02
N ALA A 12 11.37 16.22 -1.92
CA ALA A 12 11.66 15.68 -3.25
C ALA A 12 12.57 16.62 -4.07
N ALA A 13 12.39 17.94 -3.91
CA ALA A 13 13.15 18.96 -4.64
C ALA A 13 14.67 18.92 -4.40
N VAL A 14 15.13 18.28 -3.33
CA VAL A 14 16.57 18.15 -3.01
C VAL A 14 17.10 16.73 -3.19
N LEU A 15 16.24 15.78 -3.59
CA LEU A 15 16.65 14.40 -3.80
C LEU A 15 17.27 14.24 -5.19
N THR A 16 18.54 13.88 -5.22
CA THR A 16 19.20 13.33 -6.41
C THR A 16 19.12 11.81 -6.39
N ALA A 17 19.40 11.15 -7.52
CA ALA A 17 19.51 9.69 -7.57
C ALA A 17 20.53 9.13 -6.55
N GLN A 18 21.66 9.82 -6.37
CA GLN A 18 22.67 9.44 -5.37
C GLN A 18 22.15 9.61 -3.94
N ALA A 19 21.45 10.72 -3.65
CA ALA A 19 20.85 10.93 -2.33
C ALA A 19 19.77 9.89 -2.04
N PHE A 20 19.00 9.49 -3.05
CA PHE A 20 18.01 8.42 -2.92
C PHE A 20 18.66 7.06 -2.63
N ARG A 21 19.76 6.70 -3.33
CA ARG A 21 20.54 5.48 -3.01
C ARG A 21 21.02 5.45 -1.57
N ALA A 22 21.50 6.58 -1.04
CA ALA A 22 21.92 6.66 0.36
C ALA A 22 20.73 6.43 1.33
N LEU A 23 19.52 6.88 0.98
CA LEU A 23 18.33 6.55 1.76
C LEU A 23 18.04 5.03 1.71
N GLU A 24 18.16 4.40 0.54
CA GLU A 24 18.04 2.95 0.38
C GLU A 24 19.00 2.18 1.28
N GLU A 25 20.26 2.60 1.35
CA GLU A 25 21.29 1.98 2.18
C GLU A 25 21.07 2.20 3.69
N ASP A 26 20.52 3.36 4.07
CA ASP A 26 20.23 3.68 5.48
C ASP A 26 19.11 2.78 6.06
N ALA A 27 18.27 2.18 5.21
CA ALA A 27 17.13 1.33 5.61
C ALA A 27 16.16 1.98 6.61
N VAL A 28 16.08 3.31 6.59
CA VAL A 28 15.20 4.11 7.46
C VAL A 28 13.97 4.54 6.66
N PRO A 29 12.74 4.23 7.11
CA PRO A 29 11.53 4.67 6.44
C PRO A 29 11.50 6.20 6.24
N CYS A 30 11.13 6.64 5.04
CA CYS A 30 11.21 8.05 4.65
C CYS A 30 9.89 8.58 4.06
N HIS A 31 9.46 9.75 4.51
CA HIS A 31 8.41 10.55 3.87
C HIS A 31 9.07 11.48 2.85
N ILE A 32 8.78 11.28 1.57
CA ILE A 32 9.28 12.13 0.51
C ILE A 32 8.23 13.20 0.19
N LEU A 33 8.49 14.42 0.63
CA LEU A 33 7.54 15.54 0.55
C LEU A 33 7.55 16.15 -0.84
N GLY A 34 6.38 16.44 -1.40
CA GLY A 34 6.22 17.08 -2.71
C GLY A 34 6.47 16.17 -3.92
N ALA A 35 6.70 14.87 -3.72
CA ALA A 35 7.04 13.94 -4.80
C ALA A 35 5.88 13.63 -5.77
N LEU A 36 4.64 13.98 -5.41
CA LEU A 36 3.45 13.73 -6.24
C LEU A 36 2.87 15.03 -6.83
N GLU A 37 3.50 16.19 -6.60
CA GLU A 37 2.94 17.50 -6.97
C GLU A 37 2.73 17.65 -8.48
N ASP A 38 3.58 17.02 -9.30
CA ASP A 38 3.52 17.04 -10.76
C ASP A 38 2.69 15.89 -11.37
N TRP A 39 2.11 15.01 -10.55
CA TRP A 39 1.26 13.92 -11.05
C TRP A 39 -0.11 14.47 -11.45
N PRO A 40 -0.61 14.25 -12.68
CA PRO A 40 -1.99 14.56 -12.99
C PRO A 40 -2.97 13.87 -12.04
N ALA A 41 -2.67 12.66 -11.58
CA ALA A 41 -3.49 11.91 -10.62
C ALA A 41 -3.72 12.70 -9.31
N ALA A 42 -2.72 13.47 -8.85
CA ALA A 42 -2.85 14.34 -7.68
C ALA A 42 -4.00 15.35 -7.85
N GLN A 43 -4.21 15.85 -9.07
CA GLN A 43 -5.22 16.87 -9.34
C GLN A 43 -6.54 16.27 -9.83
N LEU A 44 -6.46 15.27 -10.71
CA LEU A 44 -7.60 14.72 -11.42
C LEU A 44 -8.37 13.69 -10.59
N TRP A 45 -7.71 12.90 -9.74
CA TRP A 45 -8.36 11.80 -9.03
C TRP A 45 -9.04 12.24 -7.74
N GLN A 46 -9.65 13.42 -7.73
CA GLN A 46 -10.24 14.04 -6.54
C GLN A 46 -11.77 13.98 -6.56
N GLU A 47 -12.34 13.73 -5.38
CA GLU A 47 -13.79 13.78 -5.14
C GLU A 47 -14.61 12.94 -6.13
N GLU A 48 -15.76 13.45 -6.57
CA GLU A 48 -16.66 12.80 -7.53
C GLU A 48 -16.12 12.86 -8.95
N ARG A 49 -15.57 14.02 -9.34
CA ARG A 49 -15.02 14.23 -10.69
C ARG A 49 -13.87 13.28 -10.99
N GLY A 50 -13.05 12.96 -9.99
CA GLY A 50 -11.98 11.99 -10.14
C GLY A 50 -12.48 10.57 -10.30
N LEU A 51 -13.60 10.21 -9.68
CA LEU A 51 -14.20 8.89 -9.89
C LEU A 51 -14.81 8.78 -11.29
N GLN A 52 -15.40 9.87 -11.81
CA GLN A 52 -15.85 9.96 -13.20
C GLN A 52 -14.67 9.82 -14.17
N HIS A 53 -13.59 10.56 -13.95
CA HIS A 53 -12.36 10.48 -14.77
C HIS A 53 -11.75 9.08 -14.78
N LEU A 54 -11.62 8.44 -13.62
CA LEU A 54 -11.15 7.05 -13.49
C LEU A 54 -12.06 6.07 -14.26
N ASN A 55 -13.37 6.28 -14.19
CA ASN A 55 -14.35 5.49 -14.93
C ASN A 55 -14.27 5.70 -16.45
N GLU A 56 -14.06 6.93 -16.90
CA GLU A 56 -13.87 7.25 -18.33
C GLU A 56 -12.61 6.60 -18.90
N LEU A 57 -11.51 6.60 -18.15
CA LEU A 57 -10.26 6.01 -18.59
C LEU A 57 -10.28 4.48 -18.63
N ALA A 58 -10.93 3.84 -17.65
CA ALA A 58 -10.75 2.41 -17.44
C ALA A 58 -11.98 1.65 -16.91
N GLY A 59 -13.16 2.27 -16.89
CA GLY A 59 -14.38 1.68 -16.30
C GLY A 59 -14.76 0.31 -16.85
N ALA A 60 -14.57 0.09 -18.15
CA ALA A 60 -14.86 -1.18 -18.82
C ALA A 60 -13.81 -2.28 -18.57
N GLN A 61 -12.65 -1.95 -17.99
CA GLN A 61 -11.60 -2.93 -17.73
C GLN A 61 -11.99 -3.83 -16.57
N GLU A 62 -11.70 -5.12 -16.68
CA GLU A 62 -11.84 -6.08 -15.58
C GLU A 62 -10.71 -5.87 -14.57
N VAL A 63 -11.05 -5.85 -13.29
CA VAL A 63 -10.11 -5.73 -12.18
C VAL A 63 -10.33 -6.88 -11.20
N GLN A 64 -9.26 -7.27 -10.52
CA GLN A 64 -9.36 -8.17 -9.38
C GLN A 64 -9.72 -7.35 -8.16
N ALA A 65 -10.84 -7.70 -7.54
CA ALA A 65 -11.25 -7.17 -6.25
C ALA A 65 -11.22 -8.31 -5.24
N MET A 66 -10.83 -7.98 -4.02
CA MET A 66 -10.89 -8.90 -2.90
C MET A 66 -12.00 -8.40 -1.98
N THR A 67 -12.97 -9.29 -1.71
CA THR A 67 -14.13 -8.98 -0.87
C THR A 67 -13.98 -9.61 0.49
N SER A 68 -14.43 -8.90 1.52
CA SER A 68 -14.42 -9.40 2.89
C SER A 68 -15.59 -8.87 3.69
N SER A 69 -16.15 -9.69 4.57
CA SER A 69 -17.12 -9.24 5.57
C SER A 69 -16.48 -8.35 6.66
N SER A 70 -15.14 -8.33 6.75
CA SER A 70 -14.38 -7.48 7.66
C SER A 70 -13.65 -6.36 6.92
N SER A 71 -13.37 -5.25 7.63
CA SER A 71 -12.45 -4.22 7.13
C SER A 71 -10.98 -4.65 7.23
N TYR A 72 -10.70 -5.74 7.95
CA TYR A 72 -9.37 -6.32 8.09
C TYR A 72 -9.09 -7.31 6.95
N PHE A 73 -8.39 -6.80 5.93
CA PHE A 73 -7.86 -7.58 4.83
C PHE A 73 -6.61 -8.35 5.27
N GLN A 74 -6.84 -9.51 5.86
CA GLN A 74 -5.78 -10.46 6.13
C GLN A 74 -5.26 -10.99 4.78
N GLY A 75 -3.97 -10.86 4.41
CA GLY A 75 -3.42 -11.54 3.23
C GLY A 75 -3.52 -13.09 3.24
N ASP A 76 -4.37 -13.62 4.13
CA ASP A 76 -4.89 -14.97 4.15
C ASP A 76 -5.97 -15.14 3.08
N MET A 77 -5.57 -15.71 1.95
CA MET A 77 -6.45 -16.01 0.81
C MET A 77 -7.61 -16.95 1.19
N GLY A 78 -7.58 -17.60 2.35
CA GLY A 78 -8.69 -18.44 2.85
C GLY A 78 -9.89 -17.67 3.40
N SER A 79 -9.74 -16.37 3.72
CA SER A 79 -10.80 -15.52 4.30
C SER A 79 -11.33 -14.45 3.35
N HIS A 80 -10.76 -14.35 2.14
CA HIS A 80 -11.17 -13.42 1.11
C HIS A 80 -11.50 -14.19 -0.15
N GLU A 81 -12.58 -13.80 -0.80
CA GLU A 81 -12.94 -14.38 -2.08
C GLU A 81 -12.43 -13.44 -3.17
N PRO A 82 -11.42 -13.84 -3.97
CA PRO A 82 -11.07 -13.10 -5.17
C PRO A 82 -12.30 -13.07 -6.08
N THR A 83 -12.72 -11.86 -6.44
CA THR A 83 -13.79 -11.65 -7.41
C THR A 83 -13.28 -10.81 -8.56
N THR A 84 -13.82 -11.05 -9.74
CA THR A 84 -13.56 -10.22 -10.91
C THR A 84 -14.78 -9.37 -11.16
N CYS A 85 -14.58 -8.06 -11.29
CA CYS A 85 -15.63 -7.14 -11.70
C CYS A 85 -15.06 -6.08 -12.64
N THR A 86 -15.94 -5.33 -13.31
CA THR A 86 -15.50 -4.15 -14.06
C THR A 86 -15.08 -3.05 -13.10
N PHE A 87 -14.10 -2.25 -13.48
CA PHE A 87 -13.66 -1.12 -12.67
C PHE A 87 -14.80 -0.15 -12.38
N GLN A 88 -15.71 0.06 -13.34
CA GLN A 88 -16.94 0.83 -13.14
C GLN A 88 -17.81 0.27 -12.00
N SER A 89 -18.03 -1.05 -11.98
CA SER A 89 -18.80 -1.71 -10.93
C SER A 89 -18.13 -1.54 -9.58
N PHE A 90 -16.81 -1.68 -9.51
CA PHE A 90 -16.03 -1.41 -8.31
C PHE A 90 -16.16 0.04 -7.83
N LEU A 91 -16.01 1.04 -8.71
CA LEU A 91 -16.16 2.47 -8.35
C LEU A 91 -17.58 2.81 -7.87
N SER A 92 -18.58 2.07 -8.35
CA SER A 92 -20.00 2.25 -8.00
C SER A 92 -20.38 1.54 -6.69
N SER A 93 -19.52 0.67 -6.14
CA SER A 93 -19.77 -0.14 -4.93
C SER A 93 -19.78 0.66 -3.60
N ARG A 94 -20.16 1.94 -3.65
CA ARG A 94 -20.20 2.82 -2.48
C ARG A 94 -21.26 2.34 -1.51
N THR A 95 -20.82 1.69 -0.45
CA THR A 95 -21.71 1.28 0.64
C THR A 95 -21.68 2.33 1.76
N PRO A 96 -22.84 2.77 2.27
CA PRO A 96 -22.89 3.72 3.38
C PRO A 96 -22.12 3.22 4.61
N ALA A 97 -21.56 4.16 5.39
CA ALA A 97 -20.94 3.81 6.66
C ALA A 97 -21.95 3.08 7.58
N GLY A 98 -21.59 1.89 8.06
CA GLY A 98 -22.47 1.06 8.90
C GLY A 98 -23.28 0.00 8.14
N SER A 99 -23.14 -0.13 6.81
CA SER A 99 -23.73 -1.24 6.07
C SER A 99 -23.10 -2.58 6.46
N SER A 100 -23.91 -3.65 6.45
CA SER A 100 -23.46 -5.05 6.56
C SER A 100 -22.82 -5.58 5.28
N GLU A 101 -22.88 -4.83 4.18
CA GLU A 101 -22.26 -5.21 2.91
C GLU A 101 -20.73 -5.34 3.05
N PRO A 102 -20.13 -6.36 2.41
CA PRO A 102 -18.70 -6.64 2.49
C PRO A 102 -17.88 -5.47 1.94
N ASN A 103 -16.73 -5.24 2.57
CA ASN A 103 -15.75 -4.29 2.07
C ASN A 103 -15.06 -4.85 0.83
N GLN A 104 -14.79 -3.98 -0.15
CA GLN A 104 -14.08 -4.34 -1.37
C GLN A 104 -12.79 -3.54 -1.48
N ALA A 105 -11.69 -4.24 -1.76
CA ALA A 105 -10.41 -3.64 -2.12
C ALA A 105 -10.02 -4.14 -3.51
N ALA A 106 -9.79 -3.22 -4.45
CA ALA A 106 -9.27 -3.54 -5.76
C ALA A 106 -7.73 -3.54 -5.72
N LEU A 107 -7.15 -4.56 -6.34
CA LEU A 107 -5.74 -4.65 -6.65
C LEU A 107 -5.58 -4.73 -8.17
N ALA A 108 -4.85 -3.77 -8.73
CA ALA A 108 -4.43 -3.83 -10.12
C ALA A 108 -2.92 -3.62 -10.19
N SER A 109 -2.21 -4.47 -10.95
CA SER A 109 -0.79 -4.32 -11.24
C SER A 109 -0.57 -3.87 -12.68
N ALA A 110 0.40 -2.99 -12.88
CA ALA A 110 0.92 -2.56 -14.16
C ALA A 110 2.44 -2.72 -14.17
N SER A 111 2.94 -3.67 -14.96
CA SER A 111 4.38 -3.87 -15.19
C SER A 111 4.84 -3.05 -16.42
N PRO A 112 5.91 -2.25 -16.33
CA PRO A 112 6.48 -1.60 -17.50
C PRO A 112 6.97 -2.63 -18.54
N GLY A 113 6.37 -2.65 -19.73
CA GLY A 113 6.87 -3.42 -20.88
C GLY A 113 6.27 -4.82 -21.09
N GLN A 114 5.31 -5.28 -20.27
CA GLN A 114 4.58 -6.52 -20.57
C GLN A 114 3.33 -6.28 -21.42
N ALA A 115 3.18 -7.08 -22.48
CA ALA A 115 1.99 -7.15 -23.33
C ALA A 115 0.97 -8.17 -22.78
N GLY A 116 0.57 -8.02 -21.53
CA GLY A 116 -0.63 -8.67 -20.98
C GLY A 116 -1.82 -7.70 -21.02
N PRO A 117 -3.06 -8.13 -20.73
CA PRO A 117 -4.18 -7.22 -20.51
C PRO A 117 -3.87 -6.39 -19.26
N ALA A 118 -3.16 -5.28 -19.45
CA ALA A 118 -2.85 -4.34 -18.39
C ALA A 118 -4.14 -3.61 -18.05
N ALA A 119 -4.98 -4.27 -17.24
CA ALA A 119 -6.12 -3.64 -16.62
C ALA A 119 -5.65 -2.30 -16.05
N LEU A 120 -6.34 -1.22 -16.42
CA LEU A 120 -6.03 0.14 -15.99
C LEU A 120 -4.74 0.77 -16.57
N LYS A 121 -4.14 0.24 -17.65
CA LYS A 121 -2.99 0.89 -18.33
C LYS A 121 -3.24 2.36 -18.66
N ALA A 122 -4.48 2.71 -19.03
CA ALA A 122 -4.89 4.08 -19.32
C ALA A 122 -4.66 5.03 -18.13
N LEU A 123 -4.75 4.55 -16.89
CA LEU A 123 -4.50 5.34 -15.69
C LEU A 123 -3.04 5.78 -15.54
N MET A 124 -2.10 5.07 -16.19
CA MET A 124 -0.67 5.45 -16.16
C MET A 124 -0.41 6.77 -16.87
N ALA A 125 -1.33 7.27 -17.70
CA ALA A 125 -1.25 8.62 -18.25
C ALA A 125 -1.26 9.71 -17.17
N ASP A 126 -1.78 9.40 -15.97
CA ASP A 126 -1.90 10.33 -14.85
C ASP A 126 -0.81 10.14 -13.78
N VAL A 127 0.06 9.16 -13.95
CA VAL A 127 1.17 8.85 -13.03
C VAL A 127 2.48 9.32 -13.64
N ARG A 128 3.41 9.81 -12.80
CA ARG A 128 4.77 10.19 -13.23
C ARG A 128 5.79 9.37 -12.47
N CYS A 129 6.91 9.07 -13.13
CA CYS A 129 8.06 8.49 -12.45
C CYS A 129 8.83 9.63 -11.75
N PRO A 130 9.03 9.60 -10.42
CA PRO A 130 9.79 10.65 -9.75
C PRO A 130 11.23 10.72 -10.26
N ALA A 131 11.71 11.92 -10.60
CA ALA A 131 13.01 12.13 -11.24
C ALA A 131 14.22 11.72 -10.39
N PHE A 132 14.05 11.58 -9.08
CA PHE A 132 15.10 11.12 -8.17
C PHE A 132 15.27 9.60 -8.18
N LEU A 133 14.41 8.84 -8.86
CA LEU A 133 14.59 7.40 -8.96
C LEU A 133 15.74 7.06 -9.91
N PRO A 134 16.70 6.22 -9.48
CA PRO A 134 17.86 5.85 -10.30
C PRO A 134 17.48 4.96 -11.49
N CYS A 135 16.35 4.26 -11.41
CA CYS A 135 15.78 3.44 -12.46
C CYS A 135 14.25 3.44 -12.34
N ALA A 136 13.56 3.05 -13.41
CA ALA A 136 12.11 2.87 -13.37
C ALA A 136 11.75 1.75 -12.36
N PRO A 137 10.61 1.86 -11.64
CA PRO A 137 10.07 0.77 -10.84
C PRO A 137 9.88 -0.49 -11.69
N SER A 138 10.16 -1.67 -11.10
CA SER A 138 9.91 -2.95 -11.77
C SER A 138 8.42 -3.26 -11.89
N GLU A 139 7.63 -2.87 -10.89
CA GLU A 139 6.19 -3.11 -10.80
C GLU A 139 5.48 -1.88 -10.23
N ILE A 140 4.28 -1.59 -10.74
CA ILE A 140 3.43 -0.50 -10.24
C ILE A 140 2.06 -1.07 -9.90
N ASN A 141 1.66 -0.99 -8.63
CA ASN A 141 0.37 -1.49 -8.17
C ASN A 141 -0.57 -0.34 -7.78
N LEU A 142 -1.81 -0.38 -8.24
CA LEU A 142 -2.92 0.42 -7.73
C LEU A 142 -3.64 -0.35 -6.63
N TRP A 143 -3.67 0.28 -5.45
CA TRP A 143 -4.44 -0.16 -4.29
C TRP A 143 -5.58 0.82 -4.08
N MET A 144 -6.81 0.35 -4.26
CA MET A 144 -7.99 1.20 -4.10
C MET A 144 -9.02 0.51 -3.22
N SER A 145 -9.64 1.27 -2.31
CA SER A 145 -10.81 0.83 -1.58
C SER A 145 -11.79 1.98 -1.46
N MET A 146 -13.08 1.66 -1.55
CA MET A 146 -14.16 2.64 -1.41
C MET A 146 -14.50 2.92 0.06
N ARG A 147 -13.92 2.16 1.00
CA ARG A 147 -14.08 2.31 2.46
C ARG A 147 -12.74 2.12 3.17
N GLY A 148 -12.72 2.35 4.48
CA GLY A 148 -11.57 2.02 5.31
C GLY A 148 -11.25 0.53 5.23
N SER A 149 -10.01 0.20 4.87
CA SER A 149 -9.48 -1.16 4.85
C SER A 149 -8.16 -1.22 5.60
N CYS A 150 -7.81 -2.40 6.10
CA CYS A 150 -6.56 -2.65 6.79
C CYS A 150 -5.90 -3.89 6.19
N SER A 151 -4.69 -3.78 5.66
CA SER A 151 -3.92 -4.94 5.21
C SER A 151 -3.24 -5.59 6.42
N SER A 152 -3.16 -6.92 6.46
CA SER A 152 -2.39 -7.59 7.52
C SER A 152 -0.91 -7.26 7.46
N LEU A 153 -0.25 -7.42 8.60
CA LEU A 153 1.18 -7.23 8.72
C LEU A 153 1.94 -8.30 7.90
N HIS A 154 2.86 -7.84 7.07
CA HIS A 154 3.70 -8.67 6.20
C HIS A 154 5.00 -7.96 5.87
N TYR A 155 5.88 -8.67 5.18
CA TYR A 155 7.03 -8.09 4.49
C TYR A 155 6.98 -8.41 2.99
N ASP A 156 7.64 -7.59 2.19
CA ASP A 156 7.81 -7.78 0.75
C ASP A 156 9.26 -8.13 0.43
N PRO A 157 9.51 -8.85 -0.69
CA PRO A 157 10.87 -9.11 -1.14
C PRO A 157 11.52 -7.92 -1.86
N TYR A 158 10.83 -6.77 -1.97
CA TYR A 158 11.27 -5.58 -2.71
C TYR A 158 11.25 -4.33 -1.83
N GLN A 159 12.11 -3.36 -2.18
CA GLN A 159 11.99 -1.98 -1.69
C GLN A 159 10.75 -1.34 -2.31
N ASN A 160 9.93 -0.65 -1.51
CA ASN A 160 8.62 -0.19 -1.94
C ASN A 160 8.43 1.31 -1.80
N LEU A 161 7.82 1.93 -2.82
CA LEU A 161 7.34 3.30 -2.80
C LEU A 161 5.81 3.29 -2.75
N LEU A 162 5.22 3.80 -1.67
CA LEU A 162 3.78 3.96 -1.55
C LEU A 162 3.37 5.41 -1.77
N ALA A 163 2.70 5.65 -2.89
CA ALA A 163 2.08 6.93 -3.20
C ALA A 163 0.63 6.94 -2.72
N VAL A 164 0.28 7.85 -1.79
CA VAL A 164 -1.11 8.09 -1.39
C VAL A 164 -1.64 9.26 -2.21
N VAL A 165 -2.29 8.96 -3.33
CA VAL A 165 -2.86 9.99 -4.23
C VAL A 165 -4.11 10.63 -3.63
N ARG A 166 -4.98 9.82 -3.02
CA ARG A 166 -6.23 10.27 -2.38
C ARG A 166 -6.47 9.49 -1.09
N GLY A 167 -6.99 10.20 -0.08
CA GLY A 167 -7.39 9.63 1.20
C GLY A 167 -6.24 9.65 2.19
N CYS A 168 -6.22 8.69 3.11
CA CYS A 168 -5.17 8.58 4.10
C CYS A 168 -4.87 7.13 4.43
N LYS A 169 -3.64 6.86 4.85
CA LYS A 169 -3.23 5.55 5.35
C LYS A 169 -2.42 5.70 6.63
N THR A 170 -2.73 4.90 7.63
CA THR A 170 -1.83 4.69 8.77
C THR A 170 -1.02 3.44 8.50
N VAL A 171 0.30 3.56 8.51
CA VAL A 171 1.22 2.45 8.27
C VAL A 171 2.04 2.20 9.52
N HIS A 172 2.04 0.95 9.96
CA HIS A 172 2.83 0.46 11.08
C HIS A 172 4.02 -0.31 10.54
N LEU A 173 5.22 0.16 10.84
CA LEU A 173 6.46 -0.46 10.43
C LEU A 173 7.16 -1.04 11.65
N TYR A 174 7.68 -2.24 11.50
CA TYR A 174 8.44 -2.94 12.50
C TYR A 174 9.84 -3.20 11.94
N PRO A 175 10.90 -2.98 12.71
CA PRO A 175 12.23 -3.35 12.30
C PRO A 175 12.32 -4.88 12.05
N PRO A 176 13.13 -5.36 11.10
CA PRO A 176 13.20 -6.79 10.79
C PRO A 176 13.67 -7.68 11.94
N ASP A 177 14.41 -7.12 12.92
CA ASP A 177 14.79 -7.83 14.14
C ASP A 177 13.61 -8.18 15.07
N CYS A 178 12.44 -7.58 14.85
CA CYS A 178 11.19 -7.91 15.54
C CYS A 178 10.47 -9.12 14.91
N GLY A 179 10.96 -9.68 13.79
CA GLY A 179 10.32 -10.78 13.08
C GLY A 179 9.85 -11.95 13.98
N PRO A 180 10.71 -12.48 14.88
CA PRO A 180 10.32 -13.57 15.79
C PRO A 180 9.17 -13.22 16.76
N ASP A 181 8.98 -11.94 17.08
CA ASP A 181 7.92 -11.46 17.98
C ASP A 181 6.59 -11.23 17.28
N LEU A 182 6.60 -11.25 15.95
CA LEU A 182 5.45 -10.98 15.11
C LEU A 182 4.78 -12.26 14.61
N SER A 183 5.13 -13.42 15.18
CA SER A 183 4.52 -14.73 14.85
C SER A 183 4.35 -14.94 13.33
N PRO A 184 5.45 -15.06 12.57
CA PRO A 184 5.37 -15.29 11.13
C PRO A 184 4.66 -16.61 10.84
N ARG A 185 3.96 -16.67 9.70
CA ARG A 185 3.35 -17.92 9.24
C ARG A 185 4.43 -18.97 8.95
N PRO A 186 4.09 -20.28 9.04
CA PRO A 186 5.02 -21.34 8.66
C PRO A 186 5.52 -21.16 7.24
N VAL A 187 6.80 -21.45 7.00
CA VAL A 187 7.48 -21.22 5.71
C VAL A 187 6.85 -22.02 4.55
N TRP A 188 6.17 -23.12 4.88
CA TRP A 188 5.46 -24.00 3.95
C TRP A 188 3.95 -23.70 3.85
N GLY A 189 3.46 -22.74 4.63
CA GLY A 189 2.05 -22.32 4.59
C GLY A 189 1.77 -21.34 3.46
N GLU A 190 0.49 -21.08 3.21
CA GLU A 190 0.07 -19.98 2.35
C GLU A 190 0.45 -18.63 2.97
N SER A 191 0.90 -17.69 2.14
CA SER A 191 1.31 -16.35 2.54
C SER A 191 2.36 -16.34 3.68
N PRO A 192 3.51 -17.04 3.52
CA PRO A 192 4.51 -17.22 4.59
C PRO A 192 5.19 -15.91 5.00
N ASN A 193 5.10 -14.88 4.16
CA ASN A 193 5.58 -13.54 4.45
C ASN A 193 4.63 -12.71 5.34
N HIS A 194 3.47 -13.25 5.73
CA HIS A 194 2.51 -12.59 6.62
C HIS A 194 2.64 -13.05 8.07
N SER A 195 2.30 -12.14 8.98
CA SER A 195 2.15 -12.39 10.41
C SER A 195 0.79 -13.03 10.72
N THR A 196 0.73 -13.90 11.73
CA THR A 196 -0.53 -14.38 12.30
C THR A 196 -1.17 -13.38 13.27
N VAL A 197 -0.41 -12.37 13.70
CA VAL A 197 -0.89 -11.32 14.62
C VAL A 197 -1.85 -10.38 13.91
N ASN A 198 -3.00 -10.13 14.52
CA ASN A 198 -3.83 -9.00 14.15
C ASN A 198 -3.23 -7.71 14.72
N SER A 199 -2.47 -6.99 13.89
CA SER A 199 -1.81 -5.74 14.34
C SER A 199 -2.79 -4.58 14.61
N PHE A 200 -4.04 -4.69 14.14
CA PHE A 200 -5.10 -3.72 14.38
C PHE A 200 -5.79 -3.94 15.74
N GLN A 201 -5.96 -5.21 16.14
CA GLN A 201 -6.47 -5.63 17.45
C GLN A 201 -5.50 -6.64 18.07
N PRO A 202 -4.37 -6.17 18.62
CA PRO A 202 -3.32 -7.04 19.14
C PRO A 202 -3.79 -7.76 20.41
N ASP A 203 -3.63 -9.09 20.43
CA ASP A 203 -3.89 -9.93 21.60
C ASP A 203 -2.55 -10.33 22.24
N SER A 204 -2.22 -9.70 23.36
CA SER A 204 -0.94 -9.93 24.05
C SER A 204 -0.95 -11.23 24.88
N GLU A 205 -2.13 -11.78 25.18
CA GLU A 205 -2.24 -13.08 25.85
C GLU A 205 -1.89 -14.21 24.87
N LEU A 206 -2.36 -14.10 23.62
CA LEU A 206 -2.05 -15.06 22.56
C LEU A 206 -0.60 -14.91 22.04
N TYR A 207 -0.05 -13.69 22.08
CA TYR A 207 1.27 -13.37 21.53
C TYR A 207 2.19 -12.65 22.54
N PRO A 208 2.85 -13.38 23.45
CA PRO A 208 3.66 -12.77 24.51
C PRO A 208 4.84 -11.91 24.02
N GLY A 209 5.39 -12.19 22.83
CA GLY A 209 6.46 -11.39 22.21
C GLY A 209 5.98 -10.03 21.67
N LEU A 210 4.67 -9.86 21.48
CA LEU A 210 4.09 -8.74 20.76
C LEU A 210 4.37 -7.38 21.43
N GLU A 211 4.42 -7.32 22.75
CA GLU A 211 4.73 -6.07 23.47
C GLU A 211 6.08 -5.49 23.05
N ARG A 212 7.10 -6.36 22.86
CA ARG A 212 8.43 -5.94 22.40
C ARG A 212 8.37 -5.36 20.99
N ALA A 213 7.67 -6.03 20.07
CA ALA A 213 7.48 -5.54 18.71
C ALA A 213 6.71 -4.22 18.68
N LEU A 214 5.61 -4.11 19.43
CA LEU A 214 4.80 -2.88 19.54
C LEU A 214 5.63 -1.70 20.07
N SER A 215 6.54 -1.94 21.01
CA SER A 215 7.44 -0.91 21.55
C SER A 215 8.46 -0.37 20.54
N SER A 216 8.76 -1.16 19.49
CA SER A 216 9.72 -0.82 18.44
C SER A 216 9.05 -0.30 17.16
N ARG A 217 7.71 -0.25 17.15
CA ARG A 217 6.90 0.15 16.00
C ARG A 217 7.09 1.62 15.66
N VAL A 218 7.29 1.89 14.37
CA VAL A 218 7.16 3.23 13.79
C VAL A 218 5.79 3.36 13.15
N THR A 219 5.01 4.35 13.59
CA THR A 219 3.72 4.68 12.98
C THR A 219 3.88 5.88 12.06
N CYS A 220 3.50 5.70 10.80
CA CYS A 220 3.49 6.73 9.77
C CYS A 220 2.04 7.05 9.39
N HIS A 221 1.64 8.31 9.55
CA HIS A 221 0.36 8.80 9.07
C HIS A 221 0.57 9.49 7.72
N LEU A 222 0.05 8.87 6.67
CA LEU A 222 0.15 9.35 5.30
C LEU A 222 -1.19 9.99 4.91
N GLN A 223 -1.10 11.21 4.37
CA GLN A 223 -2.24 11.96 3.83
C GLN A 223 -2.19 11.94 2.30
N SER A 224 -3.25 12.43 1.65
CA SER A 224 -3.27 12.67 0.20
C SER A 224 -2.02 13.45 -0.24
N HIS A 225 -1.56 13.14 -1.45
CA HIS A 225 -0.42 13.77 -2.12
C HIS A 225 0.95 13.50 -1.45
N GLN A 226 1.06 12.41 -0.71
CA GLN A 226 2.31 12.02 -0.05
C GLN A 226 2.90 10.73 -0.65
N LEU A 227 4.21 10.74 -0.85
CA LEU A 227 4.99 9.55 -1.19
C LEU A 227 5.76 9.08 0.03
N HIS A 228 5.70 7.78 0.30
CA HIS A 228 6.45 7.16 1.38
C HIS A 228 7.33 6.04 0.84
N LEU A 229 8.58 6.02 1.25
CA LEU A 229 9.55 4.98 0.95
C LEU A 229 9.59 4.01 2.14
N PHE A 230 9.14 2.78 1.88
CA PHE A 230 9.30 1.66 2.79
C PHE A 230 10.50 0.86 2.35
N MET A 231 11.43 0.68 3.28
CA MET A 231 12.63 -0.10 3.02
C MET A 231 12.75 -1.25 3.98
N TYR A 232 13.08 -2.41 3.43
CA TYR A 232 13.33 -3.64 4.16
C TYR A 232 14.84 -3.90 4.15
N THR A 233 15.43 -4.17 5.31
CA THR A 233 16.76 -4.81 5.42
C THR A 233 16.75 -5.85 6.52
#